data_AF-A0A0P9EQL3-F1
#
_entry.id   AF-A0A0P9EQL3-F1
#
_cell.length_a   1.000
_cell.length_b   1.000
_cell.length_c   1.000
_cell.angle_alpha   90.00
_cell.angle_beta   90.00
_cell.angle_gamma   90.00
#
_symmetry.space_group_name_H-M   'P 1'
#
loop_
_entity.id
_entity.type
_entity.pdbx_description
1 polymer ?
#
loop_
_entity_poly.entity_id
_entity_poly.type
_entity_poly.pdbx_seq_one_letter_code
_entity_poly.pdbx_strand_id
1 'polypeptide(L)' 'MARVFEEIQRIVERLSEEDVAELMHSFDHCVLMVNKFEETRKPEYYARMKSACETFMETLSKLEERAKEK' A
#
# COMPACT_ATOMS: atom_id res chain seq x y z
N MET A 1 -1.95 3.34 21.62
CA MET A 1 -1.04 4.15 20.78
C MET A 1 0.40 3.67 20.88
N ALA A 2 1.05 3.72 22.06
CA ALA A 2 2.46 3.33 22.20
C ALA A 2 2.78 1.89 21.70
N ARG A 3 2.00 0.88 22.10
CA ARG A 3 2.21 -0.52 21.63
C ARG A 3 2.09 -0.71 20.12
N VAL A 4 1.15 -0.01 19.47
CA VAL A 4 0.96 -0.10 18.01
C VAL A 4 2.13 0.55 17.28
N PHE A 5 2.62 1.68 17.81
CA PHE A 5 3.77 2.36 17.24
C PHE A 5 5.06 1.53 17.36
N GLU A 6 5.29 0.85 18.49
CA GLU A 6 6.42 -0.07 18.66
C GLU A 6 6.38 -1.26 17.67
N GLU A 7 5.19 -1.83 17.41
CA GLU A 7 5.03 -2.90 16.43
C GLU A 7 5.32 -2.40 15.01
N ILE A 8 4.76 -1.24 14.64
CA ILE A 8 5.01 -0.61 13.33
C ILE A 8 6.50 -0.30 13.16
N GLN A 9 7.15 0.25 14.19
CA GLN A 9 8.58 0.55 14.14
C GLN A 9 9.41 -0.70 13.84
N ARG A 10 9.13 -1.83 14.52
CA ARG A 10 9.81 -3.11 14.25
C ARG A 10 9.59 -3.62 12.84
N ILE A 11 8.38 -3.44 12.30
CA ILE A 11 8.06 -3.83 10.92
C ILE A 11 8.89 -2.98 9.95
N VAL A 12 8.85 -1.66 10.11
CA VAL A 12 9.55 -0.70 9.24
C VAL A 12 11.06 -0.92 9.26
N GLU A 13 11.66 -1.18 10.43
CA GLU A 13 13.09 -1.48 10.57
C GLU A 13 13.54 -2.76 9.84
N ARG A 14 12.61 -3.67 9.50
CA ARG A 14 12.88 -4.95 8.84
C ARG A 14 12.60 -4.95 7.34
N LEU A 15 12.00 -3.88 6.81
CA LEU A 15 11.76 -3.73 5.37
C LEU A 15 13.09 -3.46 4.65
N SER A 16 13.32 -4.17 3.55
CA SER A 16 14.42 -3.84 2.64
C SER A 16 14.09 -2.63 1.77
N GLU A 17 15.08 -2.06 1.09
CA GLU A 17 14.86 -1.00 0.10
C GLU A 17 13.92 -1.47 -1.03
N GLU A 18 14.02 -2.74 -1.43
CA GLU A 18 13.15 -3.36 -2.44
C GLU A 18 11.71 -3.47 -1.95
N ASP A 19 11.51 -3.87 -0.69
CA ASP A 19 10.19 -3.95 -0.04
C ASP A 19 9.52 -2.56 0.01
N VAL A 20 10.30 -1.51 0.35
CA VAL A 20 9.81 -0.12 0.36
C VAL A 20 9.50 0.35 -1.05
N ALA A 21 10.34 0.04 -2.04
CA ALA A 21 10.10 0.40 -3.43
C ALA A 21 8.83 -0.27 -4.00
N GLU A 22 8.59 -1.54 -3.68
CA GLU A 22 7.37 -2.28 -4.03
C GLU A 22 6.12 -1.57 -3.45
N LEU A 23 6.18 -1.19 -2.17
CA LEU A 23 5.08 -0.49 -1.51
C LEU A 23 4.79 0.88 -2.13
N MET A 24 5.84 1.67 -2.40
CA MET A 24 5.71 2.99 -3.02
C MET A 24 5.16 2.90 -4.44
N HIS A 25 5.61 1.91 -5.22
CA HIS A 25 5.09 1.69 -6.57
C HIS A 25 3.59 1.36 -6.57
N SER A 26 3.15 0.49 -5.64
CA SER A 26 1.74 0.15 -5.48
C SER A 26 0.90 1.36 -5.03
N PHE A 27 1.45 2.21 -4.16
CA PHE A 27 0.81 3.44 -3.73
C PHE A 27 0.66 4.46 -4.87
N ASP A 28 1.69 4.66 -5.68
CA ASP A 28 1.65 5.54 -6.85
C ASP A 28 0.54 5.13 -7.83
N HIS A 29 0.33 3.82 -8.00
CA HIS A 29 -0.77 3.32 -8.81
C HIS A 29 -2.15 3.67 -8.23
N CYS A 30 -2.31 3.61 -6.91
CA CYS A 30 -3.53 4.06 -6.24
C CYS A 30 -3.80 5.54 -6.50
N VAL A 31 -2.79 6.39 -6.28
CA VAL A 31 -2.88 7.85 -6.50
C VAL A 31 -3.26 8.14 -7.95
N LEU A 32 -2.65 7.45 -8.92
CA LEU A 32 -2.98 7.61 -10.34
C LEU A 32 -4.46 7.29 -10.62
N MET A 33 -5.00 6.21 -10.05
CA MET A 33 -6.40 5.84 -10.27
C MET A 33 -7.39 6.77 -9.56
N VAL A 34 -7.04 7.25 -8.35
CA VAL A 34 -7.81 8.27 -7.64
C VAL A 34 -7.90 9.55 -8.47
N ASN A 35 -6.77 10.04 -8.98
CA ASN A 35 -6.73 11.26 -9.80
C ASN A 35 -7.57 11.09 -11.08
N LYS A 36 -7.43 9.96 -11.78
CA LYS A 36 -8.25 9.69 -12.98
C LYS A 36 -9.74 9.62 -12.67
N PHE A 37 -10.14 9.08 -11.53
CA PHE A 37 -11.53 9.06 -11.12
C PHE A 37 -12.03 10.47 -10.76
N GLU A 38 -11.23 11.25 -10.05
CA GLU A 38 -11.56 12.64 -9.72
C GLU A 38 -11.82 13.48 -10.97
N GLU A 39 -10.93 13.38 -11.96
CA GLU A 39 -11.00 14.08 -13.24
C GLU A 39 -12.21 13.66 -14.08
N THR A 40 -12.45 12.35 -14.20
CA THR A 40 -13.39 11.82 -15.20
C THR A 40 -14.76 11.48 -14.63
N ARG A 41 -14.85 11.19 -13.33
CA ARG A 41 -16.03 10.65 -12.63
C ARG A 41 -16.64 9.40 -13.28
N LYS A 42 -15.89 8.70 -14.14
CA LYS A 42 -16.40 7.50 -14.82
C LYS A 42 -16.38 6.28 -13.90
N PRO A 43 -17.41 5.42 -13.95
CA PRO A 43 -17.47 4.20 -13.14
C PRO A 43 -16.27 3.25 -13.35
N GLU A 44 -15.73 3.19 -14.57
CA GLU A 44 -14.55 2.38 -14.88
C GLU A 44 -13.32 2.74 -14.04
N TYR A 45 -13.10 4.04 -13.77
CA TYR A 45 -11.99 4.49 -12.96
C TYR A 45 -12.28 4.33 -11.47
N TYR A 46 -13.54 4.40 -11.04
CA TYR A 46 -13.93 4.04 -9.67
C TYR A 46 -13.62 2.56 -9.38
N ALA A 47 -13.99 1.66 -10.30
CA ALA A 47 -13.71 0.23 -10.17
C ALA A 47 -12.19 -0.06 -10.16
N ARG A 48 -11.43 0.57 -11.05
CA ARG A 48 -9.96 0.44 -11.09
C ARG A 48 -9.28 1.02 -9.85
N MET A 49 -9.73 2.18 -9.36
CA MET A 49 -9.28 2.77 -8.11
C MET A 49 -9.50 1.81 -6.95
N LYS A 50 -10.70 1.23 -6.83
CA LYS A 50 -11.00 0.26 -5.78
C LYS A 50 -10.04 -0.94 -5.84
N SER A 51 -9.86 -1.52 -7.03
CA SER A 51 -8.95 -2.65 -7.23
C SER A 51 -7.49 -2.30 -6.92
N ALA A 52 -7.03 -1.10 -7.30
CA ALA A 52 -5.68 -0.63 -6.97
C ALA A 52 -5.47 -0.52 -5.45
N CYS A 53 -6.44 0.05 -4.73
CA CYS A 53 -6.40 0.14 -3.28
C CYS A 53 -6.39 -1.24 -2.60
N GLU A 54 -7.18 -2.20 -3.12
CA GLU A 54 -7.17 -3.59 -2.64
C GLU A 54 -5.78 -4.21 -2.82
N THR A 55 -5.17 -4.06 -4.00
CA THR A 55 -3.80 -4.53 -4.26
C THR A 55 -2.77 -3.88 -3.33
N PHE A 56 -2.86 -2.58 -3.08
CA PHE A 56 -1.97 -1.88 -2.15
C PHE A 56 -2.08 -2.44 -0.72
N MET A 57 -3.30 -2.66 -0.23
CA MET A 57 -3.52 -3.24 1.10
C MET A 57 -3.00 -4.68 1.18
N GLU A 58 -3.11 -5.47 0.11
CA GLU A 58 -2.52 -6.80 0.03
C GLU A 58 -0.98 -6.75 0.06
N THR A 59 -0.36 -5.82 -0.69
CA THR A 59 1.10 -5.62 -0.65
C THR A 59 1.56 -5.24 0.75
N LEU A 60 0.87 -4.30 1.41
CA LEU A 60 1.18 -3.88 2.78
C LEU A 60 1.09 -5.07 3.75
N SER A 61 0.01 -5.85 3.68
CA SER A 61 -0.17 -7.04 4.53
C SER A 61 0.94 -8.07 4.32
N LYS A 62 1.31 -8.35 3.07
CA LYS A 62 2.41 -9.28 2.74
C LYS A 62 3.76 -8.78 3.26
N LEU A 63 3.98 -7.48 3.26
CA LEU A 63 5.20 -6.89 3.80
C LEU A 63 5.25 -6.97 5.33
N GLU A 64 4.13 -6.75 6.00
CA GLU A 64 4.01 -6.93 7.44
C GLU A 64 4.26 -8.38 7.87
N GLU A 65 3.71 -9.35 7.13
CA GLU A 65 3.95 -10.78 7.35
C GLU A 65 5.44 -11.15 7.15
N ARG A 66 6.03 -10.74 6.02
CA ARG A 66 7.47 -10.93 5.74
C ARG A 66 8.35 -10.34 6.83
N ALA A 67 8.00 -9.17 7.34
CA ALA A 67 8.74 -8.51 8.43
C ALA A 67 8.56 -9.23 9.77
N LYS A 68 7.47 -9.97 10.01
CA LYS A 68 7.26 -10.78 11.22
C LYS A 68 8.02 -12.11 11.18
N GLU A 69 8.28 -12.66 9.99
CA GLU A 69 9.00 -13.93 9.80
C GLU A 69 10.53 -13.79 9.82
N LYS A 70 11.06 -12.59 9.57
CA LYS A 70 12.51 -12.25 9.69
C LYS A 70 12.92 -11.98 11.14
#